data_AF-G5A8B3-F1
#
_entry.id   AF-G5A8B3-F1
#
_cell.length_a   1.000
_cell.length_b   1.000
_cell.length_c   1.000
_cell.angle_alpha   90.00
_cell.angle_beta   90.00
_cell.angle_gamma   90.00
#
_symmetry.space_group_name_H-M   'P 1'
#
loop_
_entity.id
_entity.type
_entity.pdbx_description
1 polymer ?
#
loop_
_entity_poly.entity_id
_entity_poly.type
_entity_poly.pdbx_seq_one_letter_code
_entity_poly.pdbx_strand_id
1 'polypeptide(L)'
;MEHSGAYNILPKAAKVLFALPSSSAQIERDFSVCGDLVTSHRASLSNEKVDMCAFLNRNEEFVDIAQCEAIPDAEIEDHIPQCVSYDLEAAPRDVEDEMIIELFSQTSVDEEEAS
;
A
#
# COMPACT_ATOMS: atom_id res chain seq x y z
N MET A 1 17.30 -31.65 1.98
CA MET A 1 17.84 -30.48 2.70
C MET A 1 16.67 -29.57 3.00
N GLU A 2 16.33 -29.31 4.26
CA GLU A 2 15.23 -28.42 4.61
C GLU A 2 15.64 -26.98 4.28
N HIS A 3 15.04 -26.38 3.24
CA HIS A 3 15.20 -24.97 2.90
C HIS A 3 14.32 -24.06 3.77
N SER A 4 14.12 -24.44 5.03
CA SER A 4 13.31 -23.68 5.99
C SER A 4 13.98 -22.33 6.24
N GLY A 5 13.37 -21.24 5.75
CA GLY A 5 13.92 -19.88 5.85
C GLY A 5 14.88 -19.44 4.73
N ALA A 6 15.07 -20.24 3.67
CA ALA A 6 15.94 -19.86 2.55
C ALA A 6 15.32 -18.79 1.62
N TYR A 7 13.99 -18.64 1.65
CA TYR A 7 13.23 -17.84 0.70
C TYR A 7 12.40 -16.75 1.39
N ASN A 8 13.02 -15.91 2.21
CA ASN A 8 12.29 -14.83 2.90
C ASN A 8 11.81 -13.71 1.95
N ILE A 9 12.38 -13.61 0.75
CA ILE A 9 12.08 -12.56 -0.24
C ILE A 9 10.89 -12.95 -1.14
N LEU A 10 10.77 -14.22 -1.51
CA LEU A 10 9.71 -14.72 -2.41
C LEU A 10 8.27 -14.46 -1.89
N PRO A 11 7.95 -14.75 -0.61
CA PRO A 11 6.71 -14.35 0.05
C PRO A 11 6.41 -12.86 -0.07
N LYS A 12 7.40 -12.00 0.20
CA LYS A 12 7.25 -10.54 0.15
C LYS A 12 7.02 -10.08 -1.29
N ALA A 13 7.76 -10.62 -2.24
CA ALA A 13 7.59 -10.33 -3.66
C ALA A 13 6.21 -10.79 -4.17
N ALA A 14 5.73 -11.96 -3.74
CA ALA A 14 4.39 -12.45 -4.06
C ALA A 14 3.30 -11.53 -3.48
N LYS A 15 3.42 -11.11 -2.22
CA LYS A 15 2.48 -10.15 -1.61
C LYS A 15 2.41 -8.85 -2.41
N VAL A 16 3.56 -8.27 -2.76
CA VAL A 16 3.60 -7.06 -3.59
C VAL A 16 2.96 -7.30 -4.96
N LEU A 17 3.32 -8.40 -5.64
CA LEU A 17 2.81 -8.69 -6.98
C LEU A 17 1.30 -8.91 -6.99
N PHE A 18 0.76 -9.64 -6.01
CA PHE A 18 -0.67 -9.93 -5.92
C PHE A 18 -1.49 -8.77 -5.33
N ALA A 19 -0.86 -7.83 -4.63
CA ALA A 19 -1.50 -6.58 -4.22
C ALA A 19 -1.68 -5.60 -5.38
N LEU A 20 -0.94 -5.77 -6.48
CA LEU A 20 -1.10 -4.93 -7.66
C LEU A 20 -2.43 -5.27 -8.36
N PRO A 21 -3.32 -4.29 -8.54
CA PRO A 21 -4.55 -4.52 -9.27
C PRO A 21 -4.24 -4.82 -10.74
N SER A 22 -4.95 -5.79 -11.31
CA SER A 22 -4.78 -6.19 -12.71
C SER A 22 -5.36 -5.19 -13.72
N SER A 23 -6.01 -4.13 -13.25
CA SER A 23 -6.70 -3.14 -14.09
C SER A 23 -6.69 -1.74 -13.47
N SER A 24 -6.61 -0.72 -14.32
CA SER A 24 -6.80 0.70 -13.94
C SER A 24 -8.25 1.05 -13.63
N ALA A 25 -9.23 0.19 -13.90
CA ALA A 25 -10.64 0.50 -13.70
C ALA A 25 -10.98 0.87 -12.23
N GLN A 26 -10.17 0.41 -11.28
CA GLN A 26 -10.30 0.81 -9.88
C GLN A 26 -9.91 2.28 -9.67
N ILE A 27 -8.73 2.69 -10.15
CA ILE A 27 -8.26 4.07 -10.00
C ILE A 27 -9.09 5.05 -10.88
N GLU A 28 -9.61 4.61 -12.02
CA GLU A 28 -10.51 5.42 -12.85
C GLU A 28 -11.82 5.78 -12.14
N ARG A 29 -12.38 4.85 -11.35
CA ARG A 29 -13.55 5.15 -10.51
C ARG A 29 -13.22 6.20 -9.45
N ASP A 30 -12.05 6.10 -8.84
CA ASP A 30 -11.60 7.04 -7.81
C ASP A 30 -11.38 8.44 -8.43
N PHE A 31 -10.79 8.54 -9.63
CA PHE A 31 -10.68 9.79 -10.37
C PHE A 31 -12.04 10.35 -10.83
N SER A 32 -13.00 9.49 -11.17
CA SER A 32 -14.35 9.94 -11.51
C SER A 32 -15.04 10.64 -10.35
N VAL A 33 -14.82 10.21 -9.11
CA VAL A 33 -15.34 10.87 -7.90
C VAL A 33 -14.63 12.20 -7.67
N CYS A 34 -13.34 12.27 -7.97
CA CYS A 34 -12.55 13.50 -7.84
C CYS A 34 -12.78 14.50 -8.98
N GLY A 35 -13.52 14.14 -10.04
CA GLY A 35 -13.71 14.98 -11.23
C GLY A 35 -14.25 16.38 -10.93
N ASP A 36 -15.10 16.52 -9.91
CA ASP A 36 -15.63 17.82 -9.46
C ASP A 36 -14.58 18.69 -8.73
N LEU A 37 -13.51 18.09 -8.20
CA LEU A 37 -12.38 18.78 -7.55
C LEU A 37 -11.36 19.32 -8.57
N VAL A 38 -11.33 18.74 -9.78
CA VAL A 38 -10.38 19.11 -10.85
C VAL A 38 -11.04 19.98 -11.93
N THR A 39 -12.37 20.01 -11.99
CA THR A 39 -13.11 20.79 -12.98
C THR A 39 -13.37 22.22 -12.49
N SER A 40 -13.04 23.19 -13.35
CA SER A 40 -12.90 24.63 -13.06
C SER A 40 -14.17 25.40 -12.69
N HIS A 41 -15.31 24.73 -12.48
CA HIS A 41 -16.60 25.42 -12.26
C HIS A 41 -17.01 25.59 -10.80
N ARG A 42 -16.41 24.89 -9.81
CA ARG A 42 -16.77 25.10 -8.38
C ARG A 42 -15.65 25.02 -7.34
N ALA A 43 -14.49 24.43 -7.60
CA ALA A 43 -13.40 24.44 -6.64
C ALA A 43 -12.05 24.33 -7.36
N SER A 44 -11.35 25.45 -7.55
CA SER A 44 -9.95 25.39 -7.99
C SER A 44 -9.07 25.06 -6.77
N LEU A 45 -9.03 23.79 -6.40
CA LEU A 45 -8.08 23.29 -5.41
C LEU A 45 -6.69 23.17 -6.06
N SER A 46 -5.63 23.33 -5.26
CA SER A 46 -4.28 22.99 -5.73
C SER A 46 -4.15 21.47 -5.88
N ASN A 47 -3.22 21.01 -6.72
CA ASN A 47 -3.03 19.58 -7.00
C ASN A 47 -2.81 18.78 -5.70
N GLU A 48 -2.03 19.32 -4.76
CA GLU A 48 -1.75 18.67 -3.48
C GLU A 48 -3.02 18.46 -2.65
N LYS A 49 -3.97 19.40 -2.73
CA LYS A 49 -5.25 19.30 -2.03
C LYS A 49 -6.19 18.30 -2.70
N VAL A 50 -6.15 18.21 -4.03
CA VAL A 50 -6.90 17.19 -4.78
C VAL A 50 -6.41 15.78 -4.39
N ASP A 51 -5.09 15.58 -4.34
CA ASP A 51 -4.47 14.30 -3.98
C ASP A 51 -4.84 13.89 -2.55
N MET A 52 -4.75 14.81 -1.57
CA MET A 52 -5.18 14.52 -0.20
C MET A 52 -6.67 14.22 -0.10
N CYS A 53 -7.53 14.95 -0.81
CA CYS A 53 -8.98 14.68 -0.80
C CYS A 53 -9.29 13.31 -1.40
N ALA A 54 -8.63 12.92 -2.49
CA ALA A 54 -8.77 11.59 -3.09
C ALA A 54 -8.34 10.49 -2.11
N PHE A 55 -7.20 10.67 -1.44
CA PHE A 55 -6.71 9.76 -0.41
C PHE A 55 -7.71 9.59 0.74
N LEU A 56 -8.17 10.70 1.32
CA LEU A 56 -9.12 10.68 2.45
C LEU A 56 -10.46 10.05 2.06
N ASN A 57 -10.97 10.36 0.86
CA ASN A 57 -12.23 9.79 0.38
C ASN A 57 -12.15 8.27 0.20
N ARG A 58 -11.00 7.74 -0.24
CA ARG A 58 -10.84 6.30 -0.46
C ARG A 58 -10.55 5.51 0.82
N ASN A 59 -10.07 6.17 1.87
CA ASN A 59 -9.62 5.59 3.11
C ASN A 59 -10.47 6.03 4.32
N GLU A 60 -11.79 6.25 4.11
CA GLU A 60 -12.71 6.73 5.17
C GLU A 60 -12.79 5.79 6.37
N GLU A 61 -12.50 4.50 6.18
CA GLU A 61 -12.45 3.51 7.26
C GLU A 61 -11.23 3.67 8.18
N PHE A 62 -10.18 4.35 7.71
CA PHE A 62 -8.93 4.58 8.43
C PHE A 62 -8.84 5.99 9.03
N VAL A 63 -9.66 6.92 8.56
CA VAL A 63 -9.61 8.33 8.98
C VAL A 63 -11.01 8.87 9.23
N ASP A 64 -11.36 9.05 10.50
CA ASP A 64 -12.53 9.86 10.87
C ASP A 64 -12.14 11.35 10.83
N ILE A 65 -12.40 11.97 9.69
CA ILE A 65 -12.11 13.40 9.45
C ILE A 65 -12.85 14.30 10.44
N ALA A 66 -13.97 13.84 11.02
CA ALA A 66 -14.72 14.59 12.02
C ALA A 66 -14.07 14.56 13.42
N GLN A 67 -13.07 13.69 13.61
CA GLN A 67 -12.33 13.54 14.87
C GLN A 67 -10.86 13.97 14.77
N CYS A 68 -10.42 14.54 13.64
CA CYS A 68 -9.07 15.06 13.53
C CYS A 68 -8.91 16.35 14.36
N GLU A 69 -7.96 16.36 15.30
CA GLU A 69 -7.53 17.58 15.97
C GLU A 69 -6.86 18.54 14.99
N ALA A 70 -7.10 19.84 15.16
CA ALA A 70 -6.46 20.84 14.33
C ALA A 70 -4.96 20.89 14.60
N ILE A 71 -4.16 20.71 13.54
CA ILE A 71 -2.69 20.82 13.63
C ILE A 71 -2.32 22.28 13.91
N PRO A 72 -1.54 22.58 14.97
CA PRO A 72 -1.05 23.93 15.23
C PRO A 72 -0.18 24.44 14.09
N ASP A 73 -0.25 25.74 13.77
CA ASP A 73 0.51 26.35 12.67
C ASP A 73 2.03 26.08 12.75
N ALA A 74 2.57 25.93 13.96
CA ALA A 74 3.99 25.67 14.21
C ALA A 74 4.43 24.24 13.84
N GLU A 75 3.49 23.29 13.70
CA GLU A 75 3.77 21.86 13.51
C GLU A 75 3.37 21.35 12.11
N ILE A 76 2.90 22.25 11.23
CA ILE A 76 2.42 21.89 9.89
C ILE A 76 3.50 21.20 9.05
N GLU A 77 4.75 21.67 9.13
CA GLU A 77 5.86 21.11 8.34
C GLU A 77 6.16 19.64 8.71
N ASP A 78 5.99 19.26 9.98
CA ASP A 78 6.26 17.91 10.49
C ASP A 78 5.15 16.91 10.13
N HIS A 79 3.95 17.41 9.79
CA HIS A 79 2.79 16.58 9.46
C HIS A 79 2.58 16.41 7.95
N ILE A 80 3.53 16.87 7.12
CA ILE A 80 3.50 16.63 5.67
C ILE A 80 3.81 15.14 5.42
N PRO A 81 2.91 14.38 4.76
CA PRO A 81 3.14 12.96 4.51
C PRO A 81 4.39 12.73 3.67
N GLN A 82 5.31 11.88 4.15
CA GLN A 82 6.45 11.39 3.36
C GLN A 82 6.05 10.11 2.62
N CYS A 83 6.47 9.98 1.37
CA CYS A 83 6.14 8.83 0.51
C CYS A 83 6.51 7.49 1.19
N VAL A 84 5.58 6.54 1.19
CA VAL A 84 5.75 5.22 1.83
C VAL A 84 6.72 4.36 1.01
N SER A 85 7.92 4.12 1.54
CA SER A 85 8.85 3.11 1.01
C SER A 85 8.64 1.78 1.73
N TYR A 86 8.64 0.68 0.99
CA TYR A 86 8.56 -0.67 1.55
C TYR A 86 9.95 -1.30 1.58
N ASP A 87 10.49 -1.53 2.78
CA ASP A 87 11.78 -2.20 2.95
C ASP A 87 11.61 -3.74 2.86
N LEU A 88 12.21 -4.33 1.82
CA LEU A 88 12.16 -5.77 1.57
C LEU A 88 13.07 -6.57 2.52
N GLU A 89 14.02 -5.93 3.19
CA GLU A 89 14.96 -6.58 4.13
C GLU A 89 14.45 -6.58 5.58
N ALA A 90 13.37 -5.85 5.88
CA ALA A 90 12.79 -5.79 7.22
C ALA A 90 12.20 -7.14 7.68
N ALA A 91 12.24 -7.42 8.98
CA ALA A 91 11.59 -8.61 9.57
C ALA A 91 10.07 -8.63 9.28
N PRO A 92 9.42 -9.82 9.21
CA PRO A 92 7.97 -9.92 9.03
C PRO A 92 7.24 -9.06 10.07
N ARG A 93 6.26 -8.28 9.61
CA ARG A 93 5.63 -7.22 10.42
C ARG A 93 4.36 -7.71 11.11
N ASP A 94 3.76 -8.80 10.62
CA ASP A 94 2.49 -9.34 11.09
C ASP A 94 2.33 -10.85 10.85
N VAL A 95 1.27 -11.44 11.42
CA VAL A 95 0.94 -12.88 11.35
C VAL A 95 0.73 -13.35 9.91
N GLU A 96 0.28 -12.46 9.04
CA GLU A 96 0.04 -12.74 7.62
C GLU A 96 1.37 -12.83 6.85
N ASP A 97 2.39 -12.06 7.23
CA ASP A 97 3.75 -12.23 6.72
C ASP A 97 4.32 -13.60 7.12
N GLU A 98 4.13 -14.02 8.37
CA GLU A 98 4.61 -15.32 8.88
C GLU A 98 3.96 -16.50 8.15
N MET A 99 2.63 -16.48 7.99
CA MET A 99 1.88 -17.54 7.29
C MET A 99 2.33 -17.75 5.83
N ILE A 100 2.66 -16.67 5.13
CA ILE A 100 3.10 -16.75 3.73
C ILE A 100 4.56 -17.21 3.67
N ILE A 101 5.42 -16.79 4.61
CA ILE A 101 6.80 -17.29 4.70
C ILE A 101 6.81 -18.81 4.93
N GLU A 102 5.94 -19.32 5.80
CA GLU A 102 5.79 -20.76 6.01
C GLU A 102 5.33 -21.49 4.74
N LEU A 103 4.34 -20.95 4.02
CA LEU A 103 3.81 -21.56 2.79
C LEU A 103 4.90 -21.79 1.72
N PHE A 104 5.79 -20.80 1.51
CA PHE A 104 6.90 -20.91 0.56
C PHE A 104 8.09 -21.72 1.10
N SER A 105 8.18 -21.92 2.41
CA SER A 105 9.21 -22.77 3.04
C SER A 105 8.85 -24.26 3.01
N GLN A 106 7.56 -24.59 2.81
CA GLN A 106 7.06 -25.97 2.74
C GLN A 106 7.20 -26.61 1.35
N THR A 107 7.51 -25.85 0.31
CA THR A 107 7.70 -26.39 -1.05
C THR A 107 9.15 -26.81 -1.26
N SER A 108 9.46 -28.10 -1.08
CA SER A 108 10.72 -28.68 -1.56
C SER A 108 10.63 -28.87 -3.07
N VAL A 109 11.61 -28.33 -3.80
CA VAL A 109 11.83 -28.74 -5.20
C VAL A 109 12.56 -30.08 -5.12
N ASP A 110 11.88 -31.17 -5.44
CA ASP A 110 12.57 -32.45 -5.64
C ASP A 110 13.49 -32.28 -6.86
N GLU A 111 14.81 -32.31 -6.64
CA GLU A 111 15.78 -32.38 -7.73
C GLU A 111 15.54 -33.69 -8.47
N GLU A 112 14.89 -33.64 -9.64
CA GLU A 112 14.89 -34.77 -10.57
C GLU A 112 16.35 -35.07 -10.91
N GLU A 113 16.85 -36.21 -10.41
CA GLU A 113 18.14 -36.78 -10.80
C GLU A 113 18.17 -36.89 -12.33
N ALA A 114 18.88 -35.96 -12.96
CA ALA A 114 19.25 -36.06 -14.36
C ALA A 114 20.24 -37.22 -14.51
N SER A 115 19.70 -38.41 -14.78
CA SER A 115 20.45 -39.62 -15.07
C SER A 115 20.70 -39.82 -16.56
#